data_AF-A0A810MX39-F1
#
_entry.id   AF-A0A810MX39-F1
#
_cell.length_a   1.000
_cell.length_b   1.000
_cell.length_c   1.000
_cell.angle_alpha   90.00
_cell.angle_beta   90.00
_cell.angle_gamma   90.00
#
_symmetry.space_group_name_H-M   'P 1'
#
loop_
_entity.id
_entity.type
_entity.pdbx_description
1 polymer ?
#
loop_
_entity_poly.entity_id
_entity_poly.type
_entity_poly.pdbx_seq_one_letter_code
_entity_poly.pdbx_strand_id
1 'polypeptide(L)' 'MNPAEMRASERLAAALGRPAPEPLTPEELAEFEAQQDRVDAALLEAYGNPNRTDGTPVVLFVV' A
#
# COMPACT_ATOMS: atom_id res chain seq x y z
N MET A 1 23.60 -5.06 18.81
CA MET A 1 22.63 -5.70 17.90
C MET A 1 23.39 -6.04 16.63
N ASN A 2 23.42 -7.30 16.21
CA ASN A 2 24.13 -7.70 14.99
C ASN A 2 23.26 -7.34 13.77
N PRO A 3 23.75 -6.58 12.77
CA PRO A 3 22.93 -6.19 11.61
C PRO A 3 22.41 -7.37 10.79
N ALA A 4 23.02 -8.55 10.91
CA ALA A 4 22.53 -9.79 10.31
C ALA A 4 21.24 -10.33 10.96
N GLU A 5 20.96 -9.96 12.20
CA GLU A 5 19.78 -10.39 12.97
C GLU A 5 18.59 -9.43 12.81
N MET A 6 18.82 -8.25 12.22
CA MET A 6 17.76 -7.26 11.97
C MET A 6 16.90 -7.65 10.77
N ARG A 7 15.58 -7.54 10.94
CA ARG A 7 14.63 -7.66 9.83
C ARG A 7 14.93 -6.63 8.75
N ALA A 8 14.53 -6.92 7.51
CA ALA A 8 14.73 -5.98 6.39
C ALA A 8 14.07 -4.61 6.66
N SER A 9 12.87 -4.61 7.26
CA SER A 9 12.15 -3.40 7.67
C SER A 9 12.92 -2.57 8.70
N GLU A 10 13.56 -3.21 9.67
CA GLU A 10 14.35 -2.55 10.71
C GLU A 10 15.64 -1.95 10.13
N ARG A 11 16.30 -2.65 9.19
CA ARG A 11 17.47 -2.12 8.49
C ARG A 11 17.12 -0.90 7.63
N LEU A 12 16.00 -0.96 6.93
CA LEU A 12 15.48 0.17 6.16
C LEU A 12 15.13 1.35 7.07
N ALA A 13 14.43 1.10 8.17
CA ALA A 13 14.05 2.13 9.13
C ALA A 13 15.27 2.82 9.75
N ALA A 14 16.29 2.04 10.13
CA ALA A 14 17.57 2.57 10.60
C ALA A 14 18.26 3.44 9.53
N ALA A 15 18.27 3.01 8.26
CA ALA A 15 18.82 3.80 7.15
C ALA A 15 18.05 5.11 6.90
N LEU A 16 16.74 5.10 7.13
CA LEU A 16 15.87 6.26 6.98
C LEU A 16 15.86 7.17 8.24
N GLY A 17 16.52 6.78 9.32
CA GLY A 17 16.48 7.51 10.60
C GLY A 17 15.07 7.54 11.21
N ARG A 18 14.25 6.52 10.94
CA ARG A 18 12.85 6.42 11.38
C ARG A 18 12.66 5.17 12.24
N PRO A 19 11.64 5.15 13.11
CA PRO A 19 11.25 3.92 13.79
C PRO A 19 10.77 2.88 12.76
N ALA A 20 11.09 1.61 13.00
CA ALA A 20 10.56 0.53 12.20
C ALA A 20 9.06 0.38 12.45
N PRO A 21 8.23 0.25 11.41
CA PRO A 21 6.81 -0.01 11.60
C PRO A 21 6.63 -1.39 12.25
N GLU A 22 5.64 -1.49 13.15
CA GLU A 22 5.24 -2.78 13.69
C GLU A 22 4.58 -3.63 12.60
N PRO A 23 4.81 -4.95 12.58
CA PRO A 23 4.11 -5.84 11.66
C PRO A 23 2.61 -5.81 11.93
N LEU A 24 1.81 -5.79 10.87
CA LEU A 24 0.37 -5.97 10.97
C LEU A 24 0.05 -7.36 11.53
N THR A 25 -0.99 -7.44 12.34
CA THR A 25 -1.61 -8.71 12.71
C THR A 25 -2.28 -9.34 11.47
N PRO A 26 -2.56 -10.66 11.49
CA PRO A 26 -3.26 -11.30 10.39
C PRO A 26 -4.65 -10.71 10.10
N GLU A 27 -5.35 -10.23 11.14
CA GLU A 27 -6.66 -9.61 11.03
C GLU A 27 -6.58 -8.23 10.36
N GLU A 28 -5.63 -7.39 10.78
CA GLU A 28 -5.37 -6.08 10.18
C GLU A 28 -4.93 -6.20 8.72
N LEU A 29 -4.11 -7.22 8.41
CA LEU A 29 -3.69 -7.48 7.03
C LEU A 29 -4.89 -7.86 6.15
N ALA A 30 -5.76 -8.74 6.63
CA ALA A 30 -6.96 -9.14 5.90
C ALA A 30 -7.92 -7.97 5.67
N GLU A 31 -8.08 -7.08 6.66
CA GLU A 31 -8.88 -5.86 6.50
C GLU A 31 -8.28 -4.91 5.45
N PHE A 32 -6.95 -4.76 5.46
CA PHE A 32 -6.24 -3.94 4.49
C PHE A 32 -6.40 -4.47 3.07
N GLU A 33 -6.23 -5.78 2.86
CA GLU A 33 -6.45 -6.43 1.56
C GLU A 33 -7.91 -6.25 1.10
N ALA A 34 -8.89 -6.45 1.97
CA ALA A 34 -10.30 -6.23 1.65
C ALA A 34 -10.63 -4.75 1.35
N GLN A 35 -9.87 -3.80 1.89
CA GLN A 35 -9.98 -2.39 1.55
C GLN A 35 -9.38 -2.10 0.17
N GLN A 36 -8.22 -2.68 -0.15
CA GLN A 36 -7.60 -2.57 -1.47
C GLN A 36 -8.53 -3.11 -2.56
N ASP A 37 -9.11 -4.30 -2.38
CA ASP A 37 -10.05 -4.89 -3.33
C ASP A 37 -11.26 -3.98 -3.60
N ARG A 38 -11.78 -3.31 -2.57
CA ARG A 38 -12.89 -2.35 -2.71
C ARG A 38 -12.48 -1.11 -3.49
N VAL A 39 -11.28 -0.58 -3.25
CA VAL A 39 -10.75 0.57 -3.97
C VAL A 39 -10.51 0.22 -5.44
N ASP A 40 -9.91 -0.94 -5.70
CA ASP A 40 -9.64 -1.41 -7.06
C ASP A 40 -10.94 -1.65 -7.85
N ALA A 41 -11.96 -2.24 -7.21
CA ALA A 41 -13.28 -2.38 -7.80
C ALA A 41 -13.92 -1.02 -8.13
N ALA A 42 -13.84 -0.05 -7.21
CA ALA A 42 -14.35 1.30 -7.43
C ALA A 42 -13.58 2.03 -8.55
N LEU A 43 -12.27 1.84 -8.64
CA LEU A 43 -11.45 2.38 -9.73
C LEU A 43 -11.81 1.74 -11.07
N LEU A 44 -12.04 0.43 -11.11
CA LEU A 44 -12.49 -0.26 -12.31
C LEU A 44 -13.87 0.21 -12.76
N GLU A 45 -14.80 0.47 -11.84
CA GLU A 45 -16.10 1.05 -12.17
C GLU A 45 -15.96 2.48 -12.69
N ALA A 46 -15.09 3.28 -12.07
CA ALA A 46 -14.87 4.66 -12.44
C ALA A 46 -14.16 4.80 -13.81
N TYR A 47 -13.14 3.99 -14.08
CA TYR A 47 -12.20 4.16 -15.21
C TYR A 47 -12.17 3.00 -16.20
N GLY A 48 -12.74 1.85 -15.87
CA GLY A 48 -12.81 0.67 -16.74
C GLY A 48 -13.87 0.76 -17.84
N ASN A 49 -14.64 1.85 -17.91
CA ASN A 49 -15.53 2.12 -19.03
C ASN A 49 -14.79 2.96 -20.10
N PRO A 50 -14.37 2.38 -21.23
CA PRO A 50 -13.65 3.09 -22.28
C PRO A 50 -14.49 4.18 -22.99
N ASN A 51 -15.79 4.29 -22.68
CA ASN A 51 -16.66 5.38 -23.15
C ASN A 51 -16.78 6.56 -22.17
N ARG A 52 -16.10 6.54 -21.02
CA ARG A 52 -16.15 7.66 -20.06
C ARG A 52 -15.22 8.80 -20.51
N THR A 53 -15.72 9.66 -21.39
CA THR A 53 -15.05 10.90 -21.81
C THR A 53 -15.19 12.02 -20.77
N ASP A 54 -14.73 11.79 -19.54
CA ASP A 54 -14.60 12.86 -18.55
C ASP A 54 -13.12 12.99 -18.23
N GLY A 55 -12.44 13.89 -18.96
CA GLY A 55 -10.98 14.09 -19.05
C GLY A 55 -10.27 14.52 -17.76
N THR A 56 -10.54 13.85 -16.65
CA THR A 56 -9.86 14.01 -15.37
C THR A 56 -8.76 12.96 -15.25
N PRO A 57 -7.47 13.35 -15.34
CA PRO A 57 -6.37 12.41 -15.12
C PRO A 57 -6.32 12.02 -13.64
N VAL A 58 -6.44 10.73 -13.35
CA VAL A 58 -6.14 10.21 -12.01
C VAL A 58 -4.64 10.03 -11.90
N VAL A 59 -4.03 10.74 -10.96
CA VAL A 59 -2.66 10.47 -10.56
C VAL A 59 -2.69 9.40 -9.48
N LEU A 60 -2.43 8.15 -9.87
CA LEU A 60 -2.28 7.03 -8.93
C LEU A 60 -0.89 7.13 -8.30
N PHE A 61 -0.82 7.61 -7.05
CA PHE A 61 0.39 7.47 -6.24
C PHE A 61 0.31 6.14 -5.49
N VAL A 62 1.07 5.14 -5.97
CA VAL A 62 1.39 3.95 -5.17
C VAL A 62 2.61 4.32 -4.32
N VAL A 63 2.43 4.41 -3.00
CA VAL A 63 3.48 4.65 -2.01
C VAL A 63 3.83 3.33 -1.33
#